data_AF-A0A9R1W2Z9-F1
#
_entry.id   AF-A0A9R1W2Z9-F1
#
_cell.length_a   1.000
_cell.length_b   1.000
_cell.length_c   1.000
_cell.angle_alpha   90.00
_cell.angle_beta   90.00
_cell.angle_gamma   90.00
#
_symmetry.space_group_name_H-M   'P 1'
#
loop_
_entity.id
_entity.type
_entity.pdbx_description
1 polymer ?
#
loop_
_entity_poly.entity_id
_entity_poly.type
_entity_poly.pdbx_seq_one_letter_code
_entity_poly.pdbx_strand_id
1 'polypeptide(L)'
;MAMEDNESCGSRAVESPKKSRQRRQKLEVYNDVLNRLYDMNHEDTEQPDFEDQLWIHFNRLPPRYALDVNVERAEDVITHKRVLQMAENPANRPAFEVRLVQVEI
;
A
#
# COMPACT_ATOMS: atom_id res chain seq x y z
N MET A 1 -51.16 28.28 -4.21
CA MET A 1 -50.00 27.85 -3.41
C MET A 1 -49.69 26.42 -3.84
N ALA A 2 -48.49 25.99 -4.21
CA ALA A 2 -47.21 26.61 -4.50
C ALA A 2 -46.40 25.56 -5.31
N MET A 3 -45.93 25.97 -6.50
CA MET A 3 -44.53 25.91 -6.98
C MET A 3 -43.60 24.71 -6.64
N GLU A 4 -42.98 24.20 -7.73
CA GLU A 4 -41.53 23.94 -7.92
C GLU A 4 -40.93 22.55 -7.57
N ASP A 5 -40.74 21.78 -8.65
CA ASP A 5 -39.47 21.33 -9.24
C ASP A 5 -38.24 20.97 -8.38
N ASN A 6 -37.64 19.85 -8.83
CA ASN A 6 -36.21 19.67 -9.07
C ASN A 6 -35.27 19.66 -7.85
N GLU A 7 -34.64 18.51 -7.59
CA GLU A 7 -33.21 18.39 -7.92
C GLU A 7 -32.65 16.98 -7.71
N SER A 8 -32.32 16.38 -8.85
CA SER A 8 -31.23 15.44 -9.03
C SER A 8 -29.95 15.99 -8.41
N CYS A 9 -29.32 15.24 -7.51
CA CYS A 9 -27.96 15.53 -7.10
C CYS A 9 -27.13 14.24 -7.04
N GLY A 10 -26.73 13.79 -8.23
CA GLY A 10 -25.56 12.92 -8.40
C GLY A 10 -24.34 13.62 -7.81
N SER A 11 -24.01 13.28 -6.56
CA SER A 11 -22.88 13.85 -5.85
C SER A 11 -21.58 13.36 -6.49
N ARG A 12 -21.01 14.17 -7.39
CA ARG A 12 -19.57 14.14 -7.66
C ARG A 12 -18.89 14.50 -6.34
N ALA A 13 -18.46 13.49 -5.60
CA ALA A 13 -17.67 13.69 -4.40
C ALA A 13 -16.40 14.47 -4.79
N VAL A 14 -16.41 15.78 -4.53
CA VAL A 14 -15.21 16.61 -4.60
C VAL A 14 -14.22 16.03 -3.59
N GLU A 15 -13.17 15.38 -4.08
CA GLU A 15 -12.13 14.85 -3.20
C GLU A 15 -11.53 16.02 -2.42
N SER A 16 -11.64 15.98 -1.09
CA SER A 16 -11.11 17.05 -0.24
C SER A 16 -9.60 17.21 -0.48
N PRO A 17 -9.04 18.44 -0.41
CA PRO A 17 -7.61 18.69 -0.68
C PRO A 17 -6.64 17.83 0.15
N LYS A 18 -7.07 17.39 1.34
CA LYS A 18 -6.29 16.47 2.19
C LYS A 18 -6.19 15.07 1.59
N LYS A 19 -7.29 14.56 1.01
CA LYS A 19 -7.34 13.22 0.38
C LYS A 19 -6.50 13.18 -0.89
N SER A 20 -6.56 14.23 -1.71
CA SER A 20 -5.73 14.33 -2.92
C SER A 20 -4.23 14.38 -2.60
N ARG A 21 -3.83 15.14 -1.58
CA ARG A 21 -2.43 15.16 -1.10
C ARG A 21 -1.98 13.79 -0.60
N GLN A 22 -2.80 13.09 0.18
CA GLN A 22 -2.49 11.75 0.66
C GLN A 22 -2.34 10.73 -0.48
N ARG A 23 -3.22 10.77 -1.48
CA ARG A 23 -3.11 9.91 -2.68
C ARG A 23 -1.81 10.16 -3.43
N ARG A 24 -1.42 11.42 -3.62
CA ARG A 24 -0.15 11.79 -4.29
C ARG A 24 1.06 11.24 -3.55
N GLN A 25 1.12 11.48 -2.24
CA GLN A 25 2.22 10.98 -1.41
C GLN A 25 2.31 9.46 -1.45
N LYS A 26 1.17 8.77 -1.40
CA LYS A 26 1.11 7.32 -1.49
C LYS A 26 1.61 6.80 -2.84
N LEU A 27 1.30 7.51 -3.92
CA LEU A 27 1.80 7.21 -5.26
C LEU A 27 3.31 7.42 -5.37
N GLU A 28 3.84 8.50 -4.80
CA GLU A 28 5.29 8.78 -4.75
C GLU A 28 6.03 7.63 -4.06
N VAL A 29 5.62 7.27 -2.83
CA VAL A 29 6.25 6.19 -2.05
C VAL A 29 6.11 4.84 -2.74
N TYR A 30 4.96 4.57 -3.37
CA TYR A 30 4.78 3.37 -4.19
C TYR A 30 5.81 3.28 -5.31
N ASN A 31 6.00 4.36 -6.09
CA ASN A 31 6.96 4.37 -7.19
C ASN A 31 8.39 4.21 -6.69
N ASP A 32 8.75 4.84 -5.57
CA ASP A 32 10.11 4.73 -5.02
C ASP A 32 10.40 3.29 -4.56
N VAL A 33 9.43 2.64 -3.89
CA VAL A 33 9.53 1.23 -3.49
C VAL A 33 9.62 0.33 -4.72
N LEU A 34 8.78 0.57 -5.74
CA LEU A 34 8.76 -0.22 -6.96
C LEU A 34 10.10 -0.16 -7.70
N ASN A 35 10.62 1.06 -7.93
CA ASN A 35 11.90 1.27 -8.59
C ASN A 35 13.03 0.57 -7.83
N ARG A 36 13.05 0.68 -6.50
CA ARG A 36 14.09 0.05 -5.70
C ARG A 36 14.04 -1.48 -5.74
N LEU A 37 12.84 -2.07 -5.78
CA LEU A 37 12.69 -3.52 -5.94
C LEU A 37 13.17 -4.01 -7.31
N TYR A 38 12.97 -3.21 -8.36
CA TYR A 38 13.56 -3.47 -9.69
C TYR A 38 15.08 -3.33 -9.68
N ASP A 39 15.62 -2.27 -9.06
CA ASP A 39 17.07 -2.05 -8.96
C ASP A 39 17.79 -3.18 -8.19
N MET A 40 17.12 -3.76 -7.18
CA MET A 40 17.62 -4.92 -6.43
C MET A 40 17.39 -6.25 -7.15
N ASN A 41 16.70 -6.24 -8.30
CA ASN A 41 16.31 -7.42 -9.07
C ASN A 41 15.58 -8.46 -8.19
N HIS A 42 14.67 -7.99 -7.34
CA HIS A 42 13.96 -8.82 -6.36
C HIS A 42 13.03 -9.83 -7.04
N GLU A 43 13.01 -11.08 -6.57
CA GLU A 43 12.26 -12.21 -7.18
C GLU A 43 10.78 -11.89 -7.47
N ASP A 44 10.11 -11.17 -6.56
CA ASP A 44 8.68 -10.87 -6.73
C ASP A 44 8.38 -9.95 -7.91
N THR A 45 9.36 -9.17 -8.41
CA THR A 45 9.14 -8.28 -9.57
C THR A 45 8.98 -9.04 -10.87
N GLU A 46 9.36 -10.32 -10.92
CA GLU A 46 9.18 -11.18 -12.10
C GLU A 46 7.72 -11.65 -12.25
N GLN A 47 6.88 -11.47 -11.22
CA GLN A 47 5.48 -11.88 -11.29
C GLN A 47 4.66 -10.91 -12.16
N PRO A 48 3.82 -11.41 -13.08
CA PRO A 48 3.10 -10.55 -14.04
C PRO A 48 2.12 -9.57 -13.39
N ASP A 49 1.57 -9.91 -12.21
CA ASP A 49 0.61 -9.07 -11.48
C ASP A 49 1.27 -8.30 -10.32
N PHE A 50 2.60 -8.26 -10.27
CA PHE A 50 3.33 -7.75 -9.10
C PHE A 50 2.99 -6.29 -8.79
N GLU A 51 3.08 -5.42 -9.79
CA GLU A 51 2.85 -3.97 -9.66
C GLU A 51 1.44 -3.69 -9.14
N ASP A 52 0.44 -4.33 -9.75
CA ASP A 52 -0.97 -4.20 -9.36
C ASP A 52 -1.20 -4.68 -7.92
N GLN A 53 -0.64 -5.84 -7.55
CA GLN A 53 -0.77 -6.35 -6.20
C GLN A 53 -0.06 -5.45 -5.17
N LEU A 54 1.08 -4.87 -5.52
CA LEU A 54 1.79 -3.92 -4.67
C LEU A 54 0.95 -2.64 -4.51
N TRP A 55 0.38 -2.12 -5.60
CA TRP A 55 -0.50 -0.96 -5.54
C TRP A 55 -1.77 -1.23 -4.72
N ILE A 56 -2.37 -2.42 -4.83
CA ILE A 56 -3.50 -2.85 -3.98
C ILE A 56 -3.07 -2.96 -2.52
N HIS A 57 -1.86 -3.43 -2.23
CA HIS A 57 -1.33 -3.49 -0.87
C HIS A 57 -1.24 -2.09 -0.24
N PHE A 58 -0.65 -1.12 -0.96
CA PHE A 58 -0.67 0.29 -0.55
C PHE A 58 -2.11 0.75 -0.38
N ASN A 59 -2.95 0.64 -1.43
CA ASN A 59 -4.42 0.53 -1.44
C ASN A 59 -5.09 0.37 -0.08
N ARG A 60 -4.88 -0.83 0.46
CA ARG A 60 -5.57 -1.38 1.61
C ARG A 60 -5.16 -0.75 2.93
N LEU A 61 -3.97 -0.16 3.02
CA LEU A 61 -3.43 0.36 4.26
C LEU A 61 -3.78 1.84 4.51
N PRO A 62 -3.85 2.28 5.78
CA PRO A 62 -4.11 3.67 6.13
C PRO A 62 -3.07 4.61 5.51
N PRO A 63 -3.41 5.89 5.25
CA PRO A 63 -2.46 6.86 4.67
C PRO A 63 -1.14 7.00 5.44
N ARG A 64 -1.16 6.75 6.76
CA ARG A 64 0.05 6.75 7.61
C ARG A 64 1.09 5.73 7.18
N TYR A 65 0.69 4.61 6.59
CA TYR A 65 1.64 3.61 6.10
C TYR A 65 2.63 4.22 5.10
N ALA A 66 2.17 5.04 4.16
CA ALA A 66 3.06 5.73 3.22
C ALA A 66 3.99 6.76 3.91
N LEU A 67 3.67 7.22 5.12
CA LEU A 67 4.57 8.09 5.90
C LEU A 67 5.64 7.29 6.65
N ASP A 68 5.28 6.09 7.10
CA ASP A 68 6.08 5.29 8.02
C ASP A 68 6.94 4.23 7.28
N VAL A 69 6.67 3.98 5.99
CA VAL A 69 7.46 3.05 5.15
C VAL A 69 8.88 3.58 4.94
N ASN A 70 9.86 2.74 5.26
CA ASN A 70 11.24 2.98 4.88
C ASN A 70 11.50 2.46 3.46
N VAL A 71 11.53 3.37 2.49
CA VAL A 71 11.80 3.08 1.08
C VAL A 71 13.17 2.40 0.89
N GLU A 72 14.19 2.74 1.69
CA GLU A 72 15.52 2.15 1.56
C GLU A 72 15.51 0.64 1.78
N ARG A 73 14.56 0.17 2.60
CA ARG A 73 14.28 -1.24 2.90
C ARG A 73 13.00 -1.71 2.24
N ALA A 74 12.90 -1.51 0.92
CA ALA A 74 11.73 -1.89 0.13
C ALA A 74 11.33 -3.39 0.28
N GLU A 75 12.29 -4.28 0.54
CA GLU A 75 12.03 -5.70 0.87
C GLU A 75 11.13 -5.88 2.09
N ASP A 76 11.18 -4.98 3.07
CA ASP A 76 10.32 -5.04 4.26
C ASP A 76 8.84 -4.83 3.89
N VAL A 77 8.56 -4.07 2.82
CA VAL A 77 7.19 -3.90 2.29
C VAL A 77 6.67 -5.22 1.74
N ILE A 78 7.52 -5.99 1.07
CA ILE A 78 7.19 -7.32 0.54
C ILE A 78 6.97 -8.31 1.68
N THR A 79 7.90 -8.35 2.63
CA THR A 79 7.79 -9.16 3.86
C THR A 79 6.48 -8.86 4.58
N HIS A 80 6.17 -7.59 4.79
CA HIS A 80 4.93 -7.15 5.44
C HIS A 80 3.68 -7.59 4.65
N LYS A 81 3.67 -7.45 3.33
CA LYS A 81 2.59 -7.94 2.45
C LYS A 81 2.39 -9.46 2.63
N ARG A 82 3.47 -10.26 2.58
CA ARG A 82 3.44 -11.72 2.74
C ARG A 82 2.94 -12.13 4.13
N VAL A 83 3.44 -11.51 5.20
CA VAL A 83 3.00 -11.77 6.59
C VAL A 83 1.52 -11.46 6.76
N LEU A 84 1.03 -10.34 6.21
CA LEU A 84 -0.40 -10.01 6.28
C LEU A 84 -1.26 -11.01 5.51
N GLN A 85 -0.83 -11.47 4.33
CA GLN A 85 -1.52 -12.52 3.57
C GLN A 85 -1.58 -13.84 4.36
N MET A 86 -0.48 -14.26 4.97
CA MET A 86 -0.46 -15.45 5.84
C MET A 86 -1.44 -15.30 7.01
N ALA A 87 -1.49 -14.11 7.61
CA ALA A 87 -2.40 -13.80 8.71
C ALA A 87 -3.88 -13.72 8.28
N GLU A 88 -4.23 -13.71 7.01
CA GLU A 88 -5.66 -13.75 6.61
C GLU A 88 -6.32 -15.04 7.07
N ASN A 89 -5.60 -16.16 7.00
CA ASN A 89 -6.05 -17.44 7.52
C ASN A 89 -6.00 -17.45 9.07
N PRO A 90 -7.13 -17.65 9.78
CA PRO A 90 -7.14 -17.73 11.23
C PRO A 90 -6.23 -18.81 11.82
N ALA A 91 -6.01 -19.91 11.11
CA ALA A 91 -5.16 -21.01 11.58
C ALA A 91 -3.67 -20.66 11.60
N ASN A 92 -3.25 -19.67 10.80
CA ASN A 92 -1.86 -19.24 10.67
C ASN A 92 -1.51 -18.10 11.63
N ARG A 93 -2.42 -17.69 12.51
CA ARG A 93 -2.19 -16.58 13.45
C ARG A 93 -1.54 -17.10 14.73
N PRO A 94 -0.47 -16.46 15.23
CA PRO A 94 0.20 -15.29 14.67
C PRO A 94 1.11 -15.65 13.48
N ALA A 95 1.05 -14.87 12.40
CA ALA A 95 2.01 -14.96 11.31
C ALA A 95 3.15 -13.96 11.56
N PHE A 96 4.38 -14.41 11.38
CA PHE A 96 5.57 -13.59 11.52
C PHE A 96 6.70 -14.12 10.63
N GLU A 97 7.59 -13.23 10.23
CA GLU A 97 8.81 -13.57 9.49
C GLU A 97 10.02 -13.25 10.35
N VAL A 98 10.99 -14.17 10.41
CA VAL A 98 12.21 -14.03 11.21
C VAL A 98 13.41 -13.96 10.29
N ARG A 99 14.19 -12.88 10.41
CA ARG A 99 15.49 -12.74 9.76
C ARG A 99 16.59 -12.86 10.81
N LEU A 100 17.56 -13.73 10.56
CA LEU A 100 18.73 -13.85 11.42
C LEU A 100 19.61 -12.61 11.24
N VAL A 101 19.99 -11.98 12.35
CA VAL A 101 20.91 -10.83 12.38
C VAL A 101 22.12 -11.24 13.19
N GLN A 102 23.29 -11.26 12.56
CA GLN A 102 24.56 -11.50 13.24
C GLN A 102 25.02 -10.22 13.92
N VAL A 103 25.30 -10.29 15.22
CA VAL A 103 25.90 -9.19 15.98
C VAL A 103 27.36 -9.59 16.21
N GLU A 104 28.29 -8.87 15.60
CA GLU A 104 29.71 -8.98 15.95
C GLU A 104 29.91 -8.37 17.34
N ILE A 105 30.38 -9.18 18.28
CA ILE A 105 30.75 -8.78 19.65
C ILE A 105 32.26 -8.67 19.73
#